data_AF-A0A563F2S0-F1
#
_entry.id   AF-A0A563F2S0-F1
#
_cell.length_a   1.000
_cell.length_b   1.000
_cell.length_c   1.000
_cell.angle_alpha   90.00
_cell.angle_beta   90.00
_cell.angle_gamma   90.00
#
_symmetry.space_group_name_H-M   'P 1'
#
loop_
_entity.id
_entity.type
_entity.pdbx_description
1 polymer ?
#
loop_
_entity_poly.entity_id
_entity_poly.type
_entity_poly.pdbx_seq_one_letter_code
_entity_poly.pdbx_strand_id
1 'polypeptide(L)'
;MRPNGLKLYATCAGLTLAVLAPVLMPGYVLVYDMVFTPRQPLNAVAFGLSEALPRAVPVDAVVALATLVVPGQLVQKLALAAIFFVGALGAGKLVPTDKTGVRIVAAVAYTWNAYVAERLFLGHWTLLLGYAALPWVAMAGLRMRANEPRAWTRLVLTMLPAVLSAPGGLLALGTALATAGRRKVLPVLGIGVVLNAPWWVPSLLHSGLSDPAGVTAFSARAENWGGPVLSVLGLGGVWNGEVVPISRTNPVLPVITVVLTVAALLGLRELARRMPATRNLTILGAIGVLLAVIATLPGGATAMTAAIEHVPGAGLLRDGQKWVAWWALPFAIGLAVITERLNARMLVAVLLMGLLPDLAWGGFGRLEPVDYPADWARVRELLDDQPGDVAVLPLSAFRRFDWNDRRTQLDPAPRYLPGTTVADDALSVGGRLIAGEDPRAARLRAHDYTGISWVLVEYGTPGRADENLLKRLEKVYDGPELALYKVPGVPPAAPNGPPVAPVVLAWIAAGSLICVSLLWRRLLVGRFAPPQREE
;
A
#
# COMPACT_ATOMS: atom_id res chain seq x y z
N MET A 1 -30.61 -6.19 -12.20
CA MET A 1 -29.23 -6.41 -12.71
C MET A 1 -29.34 -7.16 -14.04
N ARG A 2 -28.64 -6.75 -15.10
CA ARG A 2 -28.61 -7.56 -16.34
C ARG A 2 -28.02 -8.94 -16.02
N PRO A 3 -28.56 -10.06 -16.55
CA PRO A 3 -28.12 -11.43 -16.22
C PRO A 3 -26.61 -11.67 -16.46
N ASN A 4 -25.99 -10.90 -17.36
CA ASN A 4 -24.55 -10.96 -17.66
C ASN A 4 -23.64 -10.41 -16.54
N GLY A 5 -24.19 -9.63 -15.59
CA GLY A 5 -23.43 -9.08 -14.47
C GLY A 5 -23.05 -10.16 -13.45
N LEU A 6 -23.97 -11.10 -13.17
CA LEU A 6 -23.81 -12.08 -12.09
C LEU A 6 -22.54 -12.92 -12.25
N LYS A 7 -22.22 -13.35 -13.48
CA LYS A 7 -21.01 -14.13 -13.77
C LYS A 7 -19.72 -13.38 -13.43
N LEU A 8 -19.66 -12.07 -13.70
CA LEU A 8 -18.49 -11.26 -13.35
C LEU A 8 -18.36 -11.13 -11.83
N TYR A 9 -19.45 -10.82 -11.13
CA TYR A 9 -19.46 -10.75 -9.67
C TYR A 9 -19.06 -12.07 -9.01
N ALA A 10 -19.60 -13.19 -9.49
CA ALA A 10 -19.25 -14.53 -9.03
C ALA A 10 -17.76 -14.85 -9.30
N THR A 11 -17.22 -14.43 -10.44
CA THR A 11 -15.79 -14.61 -10.74
C THR A 11 -14.91 -13.78 -9.81
N CYS A 12 -15.28 -12.51 -9.55
CA CYS A 12 -14.54 -11.67 -8.59
C CYS A 12 -14.57 -12.26 -7.17
N ALA A 13 -15.71 -12.78 -6.73
CA ALA A 13 -15.82 -13.49 -5.45
C ALA A 13 -14.98 -14.77 -5.43
N GLY A 14 -15.04 -15.56 -6.50
CA GLY A 14 -14.24 -16.78 -6.67
C GLY A 14 -12.74 -16.52 -6.63
N LEU A 15 -12.25 -15.47 -7.31
CA LEU A 15 -10.85 -15.03 -7.25
C LEU A 15 -10.45 -14.60 -5.83
N THR A 16 -11.32 -13.85 -5.16
CA THR A 16 -11.08 -13.40 -3.78
C THR A 16 -10.95 -14.59 -2.83
N LEU A 17 -11.84 -15.58 -2.94
CA LEU A 17 -11.79 -16.80 -2.13
C LEU A 17 -10.60 -17.69 -2.51
N ALA A 18 -10.29 -17.82 -3.80
CA ALA A 18 -9.15 -18.62 -4.27
C ALA A 18 -7.82 -18.12 -3.69
N VAL A 19 -7.70 -16.81 -3.43
CA VAL A 19 -6.51 -16.22 -2.78
C VAL A 19 -6.64 -16.21 -1.26
N LEU A 20 -7.78 -15.81 -0.70
CA LEU A 20 -7.90 -15.48 0.72
C LEU A 20 -8.61 -16.52 1.59
N ALA A 21 -9.07 -17.66 1.05
CA ALA A 21 -9.80 -18.67 1.84
C ALA A 21 -9.17 -18.99 3.21
N PRO A 22 -7.88 -19.36 3.32
CA PRO A 22 -7.25 -19.60 4.63
C PRO A 22 -7.04 -18.32 5.46
N VAL A 23 -6.83 -17.18 4.80
CA VAL A 23 -6.66 -15.85 5.44
C VAL A 23 -7.93 -15.42 6.20
N LEU A 24 -9.10 -15.95 5.84
CA LEU A 24 -10.36 -15.61 6.50
C LEU A 24 -10.55 -16.30 7.87
N MET A 25 -9.67 -17.24 8.26
CA MET A 25 -9.68 -17.89 9.58
C MET A 25 -9.41 -16.91 10.74
N PRO A 26 -9.82 -17.22 11.99
CA PRO A 26 -9.48 -16.45 13.19
C PRO A 26 -7.96 -16.13 13.30
N GLY A 27 -7.56 -15.05 13.99
CA GLY A 27 -6.18 -14.51 13.95
C GLY A 27 -5.90 -13.38 12.94
N TYR A 28 -4.68 -12.85 13.00
CA TYR A 28 -4.16 -11.75 12.18
C TYR A 28 -3.10 -12.25 11.22
N VAL A 29 -3.10 -11.76 9.99
CA VAL A 29 -1.96 -12.03 9.09
C VAL A 29 -0.86 -11.01 9.39
N LEU A 30 0.24 -11.48 9.99
CA LEU A 30 1.35 -10.63 10.42
C LEU A 30 2.59 -10.94 9.56
N VAL A 31 2.81 -10.16 8.52
CA VAL A 31 3.88 -10.41 7.52
C VAL A 31 4.40 -9.09 6.96
N TYR A 32 5.71 -8.89 7.05
CA TYR A 32 6.42 -7.64 6.78
C TYR A 32 5.61 -6.41 7.24
N ASP A 33 5.16 -5.54 6.32
CA ASP A 33 4.50 -4.28 6.67
C ASP A 33 3.04 -4.44 7.12
N MET A 34 2.46 -5.62 6.89
CA MET A 34 1.09 -5.94 7.26
C MET A 34 1.04 -6.36 8.72
N VAL A 35 0.82 -5.36 9.57
CA VAL A 35 0.66 -5.52 11.01
C VAL A 35 -0.59 -4.77 11.43
N PHE A 36 -1.61 -5.55 11.78
CA PHE A 36 -2.88 -5.08 12.33
C PHE A 36 -2.98 -5.54 13.79
N THR A 37 -3.58 -4.72 14.64
CA THR A 37 -3.74 -5.03 16.07
C THR A 37 -5.22 -5.09 16.43
N PRO A 38 -5.60 -5.68 17.58
CA PRO A 38 -6.99 -5.73 18.02
C PRO A 38 -7.66 -4.36 18.10
N ARG A 39 -6.94 -3.38 18.64
CA ARG A 39 -7.34 -1.98 18.70
C ARG A 39 -6.11 -1.12 18.47
N GLN A 40 -6.05 -0.43 17.34
CA GLN A 40 -4.93 0.47 17.09
C GLN A 40 -5.15 1.78 17.85
N PRO A 41 -4.17 2.26 18.63
CA PRO A 41 -4.30 3.48 19.41
C PRO A 41 -4.34 4.71 18.49
N LEU A 42 -5.15 5.69 18.87
CA LEU A 42 -5.23 6.97 18.18
C LEU A 42 -4.34 7.97 18.92
N ASN A 43 -3.14 8.19 18.42
CA ASN A 43 -2.13 9.06 19.03
C ASN A 43 -1.62 10.13 18.05
N ALA A 44 -0.75 11.02 18.51
CA ALA A 44 -0.18 12.10 17.71
C ALA A 44 0.60 11.60 16.47
N VAL A 45 1.27 10.43 16.58
CA VAL A 45 2.01 9.79 15.49
C VAL A 45 1.08 9.48 14.31
N ALA A 46 -0.13 8.97 14.59
CA ALA A 46 -1.13 8.64 13.57
C ALA A 46 -1.58 9.84 12.70
N PHE A 47 -1.45 11.07 13.23
CA PHE A 47 -1.77 12.31 12.52
C PHE A 47 -0.55 12.97 11.86
N GLY A 48 0.65 12.46 12.07
CA GLY A 48 1.90 13.04 11.56
C GLY A 48 2.49 14.14 12.43
N LEU A 49 2.23 14.10 13.74
CA LEU A 49 2.71 15.06 14.73
C LEU A 49 3.91 14.53 15.55
N SER A 50 4.63 13.53 15.04
CA SER A 50 5.81 12.93 15.66
C SER A 50 7.12 13.50 15.12
N GLU A 51 8.25 13.20 15.79
CA GLU A 51 9.61 13.45 15.26
C GLU A 51 9.96 12.55 14.07
N ALA A 52 9.40 11.34 14.03
CA ALA A 52 9.59 10.38 12.95
C ALA A 52 8.82 10.78 11.69
N LEU A 53 9.38 10.47 10.52
CA LEU A 53 8.74 10.75 9.24
C LEU A 53 7.36 10.06 9.13
N PRO A 54 6.33 10.75 8.61
CA PRO A 54 4.92 10.32 8.66
C PRO A 54 4.60 9.23 7.61
N ARG A 55 5.33 8.11 7.62
CA ARG A 55 5.24 7.02 6.62
C ARG A 55 3.89 6.29 6.65
N ALA A 56 3.23 6.29 7.81
CA ALA A 56 1.95 5.62 8.03
C ALA A 56 0.76 6.60 8.13
N VAL A 57 0.95 7.87 7.75
CA VAL A 57 -0.13 8.85 7.68
C VAL A 57 -0.70 8.84 6.26
N PRO A 58 -2.02 8.79 6.05
CA PRO A 58 -3.10 8.79 7.04
C PRO A 58 -3.58 7.39 7.49
N VAL A 59 -2.95 6.30 7.02
CA VAL A 59 -3.46 4.94 7.26
C VAL A 59 -3.63 4.62 8.74
N ASP A 60 -2.67 4.96 9.59
CA ASP A 60 -2.73 4.60 11.02
C ASP A 60 -3.91 5.30 11.72
N ALA A 61 -4.19 6.57 11.40
CA ALA A 61 -5.37 7.27 11.92
C ALA A 61 -6.67 6.64 11.40
N VAL A 62 -6.71 6.27 10.11
CA VAL A 62 -7.89 5.62 9.52
C VAL A 62 -8.15 4.24 10.15
N VAL A 63 -7.10 3.45 10.38
CA VAL A 63 -7.22 2.13 11.02
C VAL A 63 -7.59 2.29 12.48
N ALA A 64 -6.95 3.19 13.23
CA ALA A 64 -7.30 3.49 14.62
C ALA A 64 -8.79 3.84 14.75
N LEU A 65 -9.28 4.77 13.92
CA LEU A 65 -10.70 5.14 13.89
C LEU A 65 -11.62 3.97 13.51
N ALA A 66 -11.23 3.14 12.53
CA ALA A 66 -12.00 1.95 12.17
C ALA A 66 -12.07 0.93 13.33
N THR A 67 -10.97 0.78 14.07
CA THR A 67 -10.88 -0.16 15.20
C THR A 67 -11.63 0.27 16.45
N LEU A 68 -12.18 1.50 16.48
CA LEU A 68 -13.11 1.93 17.53
C LEU A 68 -14.46 1.21 17.43
N VAL A 69 -14.87 0.81 16.22
CA VAL A 69 -16.20 0.27 15.95
C VAL A 69 -16.19 -1.14 15.37
N VAL A 70 -15.10 -1.56 14.74
CA VAL A 70 -14.94 -2.86 14.09
C VAL A 70 -13.67 -3.53 14.62
N PRO A 71 -13.69 -4.81 15.03
CA PRO A 71 -12.47 -5.51 15.45
C PRO A 71 -11.36 -5.42 14.39
N GLY A 72 -10.12 -5.13 14.78
CA GLY A 72 -9.02 -4.90 13.83
C GLY A 72 -8.77 -6.06 12.86
N GLN A 73 -9.05 -7.29 13.29
CA GLN A 73 -9.00 -8.46 12.43
C GLN A 73 -10.00 -8.37 11.25
N LEU A 74 -11.22 -7.90 11.52
CA LEU A 74 -12.23 -7.74 10.48
C LEU A 74 -11.86 -6.58 9.55
N VAL A 75 -11.27 -5.49 10.07
CA VAL A 75 -10.72 -4.40 9.25
C VAL A 75 -9.67 -4.95 8.27
N GLN A 76 -8.74 -5.77 8.75
CA GLN A 76 -7.73 -6.41 7.90
C GLN A 76 -8.37 -7.28 6.81
N LYS A 77 -9.24 -8.19 7.18
CA LYS A 77 -9.89 -9.13 6.24
C LYS A 77 -10.71 -8.40 5.18
N LEU A 78 -11.46 -7.36 5.57
CA LEU A 78 -12.23 -6.54 4.64
C LEU A 78 -11.32 -5.76 3.70
N ALA A 79 -10.21 -5.20 4.18
CA ALA A 79 -9.23 -4.53 3.34
C ALA A 79 -8.62 -5.49 2.31
N LEU A 80 -8.19 -6.69 2.74
CA LEU A 80 -7.64 -7.71 1.84
C LEU A 80 -8.68 -8.18 0.82
N ALA A 81 -9.91 -8.48 1.25
CA ALA A 81 -10.98 -8.87 0.33
C ALA A 81 -11.32 -7.76 -0.68
N ALA A 82 -11.27 -6.50 -0.26
CA ALA A 82 -11.52 -5.36 -1.13
C ALA A 82 -10.46 -5.24 -2.26
N ILE A 83 -9.19 -5.51 -1.98
CA ILE A 83 -8.11 -5.49 -2.99
C ILE A 83 -8.49 -6.38 -4.18
N PHE A 84 -8.86 -7.62 -3.91
CA PHE A 84 -9.20 -8.60 -4.96
C PHE A 84 -10.57 -8.32 -5.57
N PHE A 85 -11.61 -8.20 -4.76
CA PHE A 85 -12.97 -8.09 -5.27
C PHE A 85 -13.20 -6.77 -6.03
N VAL A 86 -12.84 -5.64 -5.40
CA VAL A 86 -13.07 -4.31 -5.96
C VAL A 86 -12.10 -4.05 -7.12
N GLY A 87 -10.85 -4.48 -7.00
CA GLY A 87 -9.86 -4.38 -8.07
C GLY A 87 -10.27 -5.17 -9.33
N ALA A 88 -10.62 -6.44 -9.17
CA ALA A 88 -11.05 -7.31 -10.26
C ALA A 88 -12.32 -6.77 -10.95
N LEU A 89 -13.31 -6.37 -10.15
CA LEU A 89 -14.56 -5.81 -10.67
C LEU A 89 -14.33 -4.49 -11.41
N GLY A 90 -13.44 -3.63 -10.88
CA GLY A 90 -13.07 -2.36 -11.48
C GLY A 90 -12.43 -2.55 -12.85
N ALA A 91 -11.43 -3.42 -12.95
CA ALA A 91 -10.75 -3.73 -14.20
C ALA A 91 -11.72 -4.31 -15.24
N GLY A 92 -12.56 -5.27 -14.82
CA GLY A 92 -13.60 -5.84 -15.68
C GLY A 92 -14.62 -4.82 -16.19
N LYS A 93 -15.04 -3.86 -15.34
CA LYS A 93 -15.99 -2.80 -15.72
C LYS A 93 -15.39 -1.69 -16.57
N LEU A 94 -14.08 -1.47 -16.49
CA LEU A 94 -13.39 -0.44 -17.28
C LEU A 94 -13.35 -0.79 -18.77
N VAL A 95 -13.35 -2.07 -19.14
CA VAL A 95 -13.29 -2.49 -20.55
C VAL A 95 -14.62 -2.13 -21.26
N PRO A 96 -14.59 -1.34 -22.35
CA PRO A 96 -15.78 -0.93 -23.10
C PRO A 96 -16.28 -2.07 -24.01
N THR A 97 -16.85 -3.11 -23.40
CA THR A 97 -17.40 -4.30 -24.08
C THR A 97 -18.59 -4.87 -23.32
N ASP A 98 -19.53 -5.48 -24.03
CA ASP A 98 -20.67 -6.21 -23.44
C ASP A 98 -20.37 -7.70 -23.20
N LYS A 99 -19.23 -8.21 -23.70
CA LYS A 99 -18.85 -9.63 -23.58
C LYS A 99 -18.29 -9.92 -22.18
N THR A 100 -19.04 -10.64 -21.35
CA THR A 100 -18.62 -10.96 -19.97
C THR A 100 -17.27 -11.68 -19.90
N GLY A 101 -16.98 -12.61 -20.83
CA GLY A 101 -15.70 -13.32 -20.84
C GLY A 101 -14.48 -12.39 -20.97
N VAL A 102 -14.62 -11.28 -21.69
CA VAL A 102 -13.54 -10.28 -21.85
C VAL A 102 -13.32 -9.54 -20.54
N ARG A 103 -14.40 -9.16 -19.86
CA ARG A 103 -14.34 -8.53 -18.55
C ARG A 103 -13.72 -9.45 -17.49
N ILE A 104 -13.98 -10.76 -17.58
CA ILE A 104 -13.34 -11.77 -16.73
C ILE A 104 -11.83 -11.82 -16.99
N VAL A 105 -11.38 -11.81 -18.25
CA VAL A 105 -9.93 -11.77 -18.56
C VAL A 105 -9.27 -10.53 -17.95
N ALA A 106 -9.90 -9.35 -18.06
CA ALA A 106 -9.38 -8.13 -17.43
C ALA A 106 -9.32 -8.24 -15.90
N ALA A 107 -10.36 -8.81 -15.28
CA ALA A 107 -10.42 -9.03 -13.84
C ALA A 107 -9.30 -9.96 -13.35
N VAL A 108 -9.09 -11.09 -14.04
CA VAL A 108 -8.03 -12.06 -13.74
C VAL A 108 -6.65 -11.44 -13.97
N ALA A 109 -6.39 -10.87 -15.15
CA ALA A 109 -5.09 -10.27 -15.47
C ALA A 109 -4.70 -9.15 -14.51
N TYR A 110 -5.67 -8.40 -13.99
CA TYR A 110 -5.41 -7.30 -13.07
C TYR A 110 -5.22 -7.74 -11.61
N THR A 111 -5.76 -8.87 -11.17
CA THR A 111 -5.66 -9.28 -9.75
C THR A 111 -4.84 -10.54 -9.51
N TRP A 112 -4.66 -11.36 -10.55
CA TRP A 112 -3.83 -12.56 -10.55
C TRP A 112 -2.54 -12.32 -11.34
N ASN A 113 -1.64 -11.52 -10.76
CA ASN A 113 -0.36 -11.18 -11.38
C ASN A 113 0.74 -11.01 -10.32
N ALA A 114 1.98 -10.98 -10.80
CA ALA A 114 3.19 -10.93 -10.00
C ALA A 114 3.23 -9.69 -9.08
N TYR A 115 2.82 -8.52 -9.59
CA TYR A 115 2.75 -7.28 -8.80
C TYR A 115 1.89 -7.46 -7.56
N VAL A 116 0.69 -8.02 -7.72
CA VAL A 116 -0.24 -8.25 -6.60
C VAL A 116 0.34 -9.27 -5.62
N ALA A 117 0.91 -10.37 -6.11
CA ALA A 117 1.49 -11.41 -5.26
C ALA A 117 2.68 -10.90 -4.43
N GLU A 118 3.68 -10.31 -5.08
CA GLU A 118 4.89 -9.80 -4.42
C GLU A 118 4.57 -8.71 -3.40
N ARG A 119 3.65 -7.80 -3.73
CA ARG A 119 3.23 -6.72 -2.82
C ARG A 119 2.35 -7.21 -1.69
N LEU A 120 1.55 -8.24 -1.90
CA LEU A 120 0.76 -8.86 -0.84
C LEU A 120 1.68 -9.58 0.15
N PHE A 121 2.67 -10.32 -0.35
CA PHE A 121 3.64 -11.01 0.47
C PHE A 121 4.62 -10.06 1.18
N LEU A 122 4.87 -8.86 0.66
CA LEU A 122 5.54 -7.77 1.40
C LEU A 122 4.62 -7.07 2.42
N GLY A 123 3.34 -7.43 2.49
CA GLY A 123 2.39 -6.76 3.36
C GLY A 123 2.04 -5.32 2.94
N HIS A 124 2.28 -4.92 1.69
CA HIS A 124 1.97 -3.58 1.15
C HIS A 124 0.46 -3.43 0.83
N TRP A 125 -0.42 -3.76 1.77
CA TRP A 125 -1.87 -3.80 1.58
C TRP A 125 -2.47 -2.42 1.25
N THR A 126 -1.93 -1.32 1.78
CA THR A 126 -2.38 0.04 1.45
C THR A 126 -2.06 0.45 0.01
N LEU A 127 -0.88 0.09 -0.48
CA LEU A 127 -0.50 0.26 -1.88
C LEU A 127 -1.43 -0.55 -2.79
N LEU A 128 -1.76 -1.79 -2.39
CA LEU A 128 -2.67 -2.65 -3.13
C LEU A 128 -4.12 -2.16 -3.11
N LEU A 129 -4.58 -1.50 -2.05
CA LEU A 129 -5.87 -0.79 -2.05
C LEU A 129 -5.85 0.36 -3.07
N GLY A 130 -4.75 1.11 -3.14
CA GLY A 130 -4.54 2.14 -4.15
C GLY A 130 -4.50 1.58 -5.58
N TYR A 131 -3.83 0.44 -5.77
CA TYR A 131 -3.84 -0.34 -7.00
C TYR A 131 -5.28 -0.73 -7.38
N ALA A 132 -6.01 -1.40 -6.48
CA ALA A 132 -7.39 -1.84 -6.72
C ALA A 132 -8.34 -0.68 -7.05
N ALA A 133 -8.03 0.54 -6.59
CA ALA A 133 -8.78 1.75 -6.90
C ALA A 133 -8.51 2.31 -8.32
N LEU A 134 -7.37 2.03 -8.96
CA LEU A 134 -6.99 2.66 -10.23
C LEU A 134 -8.02 2.48 -11.37
N PRO A 135 -8.65 1.31 -11.58
CA PRO A 135 -9.70 1.18 -12.58
C PRO A 135 -10.91 2.09 -12.30
N TRP A 136 -11.23 2.31 -11.02
CA TRP A 136 -12.34 3.18 -10.60
C TRP A 136 -12.00 4.65 -10.76
N VAL A 137 -10.76 5.03 -10.42
CA VAL A 137 -10.21 6.36 -10.67
C VAL A 137 -10.19 6.65 -12.17
N ALA A 138 -9.78 5.69 -13.00
CA ALA A 138 -9.81 5.82 -14.47
C ALA A 138 -11.24 6.04 -14.98
N MET A 139 -12.20 5.26 -14.50
CA MET A 139 -13.62 5.46 -14.82
C MET A 139 -14.12 6.84 -14.36
N ALA A 140 -13.75 7.31 -13.17
CA ALA A 140 -14.14 8.64 -12.69
C ALA A 140 -13.51 9.77 -13.52
N GLY A 141 -12.25 9.64 -13.92
CA GLY A 141 -11.57 10.57 -14.82
C GLY A 141 -12.23 10.61 -16.20
N LEU A 142 -12.55 9.47 -16.80
CA LEU A 142 -13.29 9.41 -18.07
C LEU A 142 -14.64 10.16 -18.00
N ARG A 143 -15.34 10.08 -16.87
CA ARG A 143 -16.59 10.84 -16.64
C ARG A 143 -16.34 12.34 -16.50
N MET A 144 -15.25 12.74 -15.85
CA MET A 144 -14.83 14.15 -15.82
C MET A 144 -14.52 14.67 -17.22
N ARG A 145 -13.85 13.87 -18.05
CA ARG A 145 -13.59 14.19 -19.46
C ARG A 145 -14.90 14.40 -20.23
N ALA A 146 -15.89 13.55 -19.99
CA ALA A 146 -17.22 13.63 -20.60
C ALA A 146 -18.10 14.75 -20.02
N ASN A 147 -17.60 15.56 -19.07
CA ASN A 147 -18.37 16.58 -18.34
C ASN A 147 -19.64 16.03 -17.66
N GLU A 148 -19.62 14.78 -17.20
CA GLU A 148 -20.74 14.24 -16.44
C GLU A 148 -20.95 15.06 -15.15
N PRO A 149 -22.21 15.43 -14.82
CA PRO A 149 -22.52 16.14 -13.58
C PRO A 149 -21.96 15.40 -12.36
N ARG A 150 -21.33 16.15 -11.45
CA ARG A 150 -20.75 15.64 -10.18
C ARG A 150 -19.69 14.54 -10.36
N ALA A 151 -19.10 14.36 -11.55
CA ALA A 151 -18.04 13.38 -11.77
C ALA A 151 -16.83 13.57 -10.83
N TRP A 152 -16.54 14.81 -10.45
CA TRP A 152 -15.49 15.15 -9.49
C TRP A 152 -15.69 14.49 -8.12
N THR A 153 -16.94 14.37 -7.64
CA THR A 153 -17.24 13.68 -6.36
C THR A 153 -16.92 12.19 -6.45
N ARG A 154 -17.16 11.57 -7.62
CA ARG A 154 -16.80 10.17 -7.85
C ARG A 154 -15.28 10.02 -7.84
N LEU A 155 -14.56 10.96 -8.46
CA LEU A 155 -13.10 10.97 -8.45
C LEU A 155 -12.57 11.01 -7.02
N VAL A 156 -13.02 11.97 -6.20
CA VAL A 156 -12.65 12.08 -4.77
C VAL A 156 -12.85 10.74 -4.06
N LEU A 157 -14.05 10.17 -4.12
CA LEU A 157 -14.38 8.93 -3.42
C LEU A 157 -13.56 7.72 -3.91
N THR A 158 -13.27 7.65 -5.21
CA THR A 158 -12.44 6.57 -5.76
C THR A 158 -10.96 6.71 -5.43
N MET A 159 -10.48 7.92 -5.08
CA MET A 159 -9.08 8.14 -4.67
C MET A 159 -8.84 7.80 -3.20
N LEU A 160 -9.88 7.70 -2.36
CA LEU A 160 -9.73 7.51 -0.91
C LEU A 160 -8.90 6.27 -0.52
N PRO A 161 -9.11 5.08 -1.10
CA PRO A 161 -8.29 3.93 -0.77
C PRO A 161 -6.82 4.12 -1.15
N ALA A 162 -6.55 4.94 -2.17
CA ALA A 162 -5.22 5.16 -2.71
C ALA A 162 -4.40 6.14 -1.86
N VAL A 163 -5.03 7.21 -1.36
CA VAL A 163 -4.36 8.22 -0.52
C VAL A 163 -4.03 7.74 0.90
N LEU A 164 -4.39 6.49 1.26
CA LEU A 164 -3.90 5.83 2.47
C LEU A 164 -2.38 5.60 2.45
N SER A 165 -1.74 5.69 1.28
CA SER A 165 -0.29 5.66 1.15
C SER A 165 0.17 6.75 0.19
N ALA A 166 1.36 7.34 0.43
CA ALA A 166 1.91 8.36 -0.45
C ALA A 166 2.07 7.88 -1.91
N PRO A 167 2.63 6.68 -2.19
CA PRO A 167 2.70 6.17 -3.56
C PRO A 167 1.33 5.89 -4.16
N GLY A 168 0.38 5.34 -3.39
CA GLY A 168 -0.98 5.08 -3.86
C GLY A 168 -1.70 6.36 -4.31
N GLY A 169 -1.58 7.43 -3.53
CA GLY A 169 -2.17 8.73 -3.86
C GLY A 169 -1.61 9.34 -5.15
N LEU A 170 -0.30 9.20 -5.39
CA LEU A 170 0.34 9.60 -6.64
C LEU A 170 -0.08 8.72 -7.81
N LEU A 171 -0.20 7.40 -7.61
CA LEU A 171 -0.70 6.48 -8.63
C LEU A 171 -2.12 6.85 -9.07
N ALA A 172 -3.00 7.17 -8.12
CA ALA A 172 -4.35 7.62 -8.40
C ALA A 172 -4.38 8.97 -9.12
N LEU A 173 -3.57 9.94 -8.69
CA LEU A 173 -3.46 11.24 -9.35
C LEU A 173 -2.99 11.11 -10.81
N GLY A 174 -1.94 10.33 -11.06
CA GLY A 174 -1.45 10.08 -12.43
C GLY A 174 -2.53 9.42 -13.30
N THR A 175 -3.24 8.44 -12.77
CA THR A 175 -4.35 7.76 -13.47
C THR A 175 -5.51 8.71 -13.78
N ALA A 176 -5.86 9.58 -12.83
CA ALA A 176 -6.89 10.60 -13.02
C ALA A 176 -6.49 11.62 -14.09
N LEU A 177 -5.25 12.10 -14.09
CA LEU A 177 -4.73 13.04 -15.10
C LEU A 177 -4.69 12.41 -16.50
N ALA A 178 -4.28 11.14 -16.60
CA ALA A 178 -4.26 10.41 -17.86
C ALA A 178 -5.66 10.27 -18.49
N THR A 179 -6.71 10.20 -17.66
CA THR A 179 -8.08 9.89 -18.10
C THR A 179 -9.02 11.09 -18.20
N ALA A 180 -8.87 12.11 -17.34
CA ALA A 180 -9.75 13.28 -17.26
C ALA A 180 -9.60 14.27 -18.42
N GLY A 181 -8.49 14.21 -19.15
CA GLY A 181 -8.21 15.07 -20.30
C GLY A 181 -7.70 16.47 -19.93
N ARG A 182 -7.11 17.15 -20.90
CA ARG A 182 -6.33 18.39 -20.71
C ARG A 182 -7.12 19.53 -20.03
N ARG A 183 -8.41 19.67 -20.35
CA ARG A 183 -9.28 20.71 -19.77
C ARG A 183 -9.60 20.50 -18.28
N LYS A 184 -9.32 19.32 -17.73
CA LYS A 184 -9.61 18.95 -16.33
C LYS A 184 -8.35 18.79 -15.49
N VAL A 185 -7.18 19.18 -16.00
CA VAL A 185 -5.90 19.06 -15.28
C VAL A 185 -5.94 19.83 -13.96
N LEU A 186 -6.32 21.11 -13.98
CA LEU A 186 -6.38 21.93 -12.76
C LEU A 186 -7.29 21.37 -11.65
N PRO A 187 -8.57 21.02 -11.91
CA PRO A 187 -9.42 20.46 -10.85
C PRO A 187 -8.93 19.10 -10.36
N VAL A 188 -8.35 18.27 -11.24
CA VAL A 188 -7.76 16.98 -10.84
C VAL A 188 -6.52 17.18 -9.96
N LEU A 189 -5.65 18.12 -10.31
CA LEU A 189 -4.50 18.49 -9.48
C LEU A 189 -4.96 19.03 -8.13
N GLY A 190 -5.94 19.93 -8.10
CA GLY A 190 -6.49 20.46 -6.85
C GLY A 190 -7.03 19.36 -5.93
N ILE A 191 -7.82 18.41 -6.47
CA ILE A 191 -8.30 17.24 -5.73
C ILE A 191 -7.13 16.39 -5.23
N GLY A 192 -6.14 16.10 -6.08
CA GLY A 192 -4.97 15.30 -5.73
C GLY A 192 -4.15 15.92 -4.61
N VAL A 193 -3.84 17.22 -4.71
CA VAL A 193 -3.04 17.95 -3.72
C VAL A 193 -3.75 17.97 -2.37
N VAL A 194 -5.05 18.27 -2.34
CA VAL A 194 -5.83 18.37 -1.10
C VAL A 194 -5.99 17.00 -0.43
N LEU A 195 -6.32 15.94 -1.18
CA LEU A 195 -6.49 14.60 -0.59
C LEU A 195 -5.18 13.98 -0.09
N ASN A 196 -4.04 14.38 -0.65
CA ASN A 196 -2.72 13.91 -0.21
C ASN A 196 -2.09 14.79 0.87
N ALA A 197 -2.70 15.94 1.20
CA ALA A 197 -2.19 16.87 2.20
C ALA A 197 -1.84 16.24 3.57
N PRO A 198 -2.61 15.26 4.09
CA PRO A 198 -2.30 14.66 5.39
C PRO A 198 -0.89 14.07 5.52
N TRP A 199 -0.28 13.60 4.43
CA TRP A 199 1.08 13.04 4.49
C TRP A 199 2.14 14.02 3.98
N TRP A 200 1.89 14.76 2.89
CA TRP A 200 2.96 15.60 2.31
C TRP A 200 3.23 16.86 3.13
N VAL A 201 2.21 17.44 3.78
CA VAL A 201 2.37 18.63 4.64
C VAL A 201 3.30 18.34 5.80
N PRO A 202 3.07 17.31 6.65
CA PRO A 202 4.04 16.99 7.68
C PRO A 202 5.39 16.58 7.09
N SER A 203 5.46 15.82 5.99
CA SER A 203 6.74 15.44 5.38
C SER A 203 7.62 16.65 4.97
N LEU A 204 7.05 17.73 4.43
CA LEU A 204 7.81 18.93 4.06
C LEU A 204 8.30 19.74 5.26
N LEU A 205 7.65 19.57 6.42
CA LEU A 205 7.99 20.25 7.66
C LEU A 205 9.06 19.52 8.48
N HIS A 206 9.45 18.30 8.06
CA HIS A 206 10.55 17.56 8.66
C HIS A 206 11.87 17.89 7.95
N SER A 207 12.97 17.88 8.70
CA SER A 207 14.33 18.16 8.20
C SER A 207 15.12 16.91 7.77
N GLY A 208 14.48 15.74 7.67
CA GLY A 208 15.13 14.48 7.32
C GLY A 208 15.12 14.20 5.81
N LEU A 209 16.29 13.92 5.24
CA LEU A 209 16.43 13.35 3.89
C LEU A 209 16.58 11.82 4.00
N SER A 210 16.06 11.10 3.01
CA SER A 210 16.21 9.65 2.95
C SER A 210 17.64 9.22 2.61
N ASP A 211 18.09 8.13 3.22
CA ASP A 211 19.43 7.56 2.98
C ASP A 211 19.61 7.16 1.49
N PRO A 212 20.61 7.73 0.78
CA PRO A 212 20.90 7.41 -0.62
C PRO A 212 21.29 5.94 -0.86
N ALA A 213 21.78 5.23 0.16
CA ALA A 213 22.11 3.81 0.07
C ALA A 213 20.89 2.93 -0.25
N GLY A 214 19.67 3.43 -0.03
CA GLY A 214 18.45 2.72 -0.37
C GLY A 214 18.18 2.61 -1.88
N VAL A 215 18.87 3.33 -2.76
CA VAL A 215 18.65 3.20 -4.22
C VAL A 215 19.00 1.82 -4.75
N THR A 216 20.19 1.33 -4.40
CA THR A 216 20.66 0.04 -4.89
C THR A 216 19.91 -1.11 -4.23
N ALA A 217 19.63 -0.98 -2.91
CA ALA A 217 18.94 -1.99 -2.12
C ALA A 217 17.50 -2.26 -2.60
N PHE A 218 16.79 -1.23 -3.07
CA PHE A 218 15.39 -1.29 -3.49
C PHE A 218 15.19 -1.27 -5.01
N SER A 219 16.27 -1.36 -5.78
CA SER A 219 16.21 -1.48 -7.25
C SER A 219 15.46 -2.74 -7.69
N ALA A 220 14.76 -2.67 -8.83
CA ALA A 220 14.07 -3.81 -9.40
C ALA A 220 15.05 -4.94 -9.71
N ARG A 221 14.67 -6.19 -9.42
CA ARG A 221 15.54 -7.36 -9.59
C ARG A 221 15.00 -8.29 -10.67
N ALA A 222 15.92 -9.08 -11.23
CA ALA A 222 15.57 -10.16 -12.13
C ALA A 222 15.02 -11.34 -11.33
N GLU A 223 13.93 -11.94 -11.79
CA GLU A 223 13.34 -13.14 -11.19
C GLU A 223 13.84 -14.43 -11.86
N ASN A 224 14.43 -14.28 -13.05
CA ASN A 224 14.92 -15.33 -13.92
C ASN A 224 15.92 -14.72 -14.94
N TRP A 225 16.33 -15.50 -15.94
CA TRP A 225 17.31 -15.09 -16.95
C TRP A 225 16.87 -13.90 -17.83
N GLY A 226 15.59 -13.53 -17.82
CA GLY A 226 15.05 -12.40 -18.60
C GLY A 226 15.48 -11.01 -18.10
N GLY A 227 16.16 -10.94 -16.95
CA GLY A 227 16.62 -9.69 -16.37
C GLY A 227 15.50 -8.84 -15.72
N PRO A 228 15.85 -7.71 -15.10
CA PRO A 228 14.88 -6.86 -14.40
C PRO A 228 13.82 -6.26 -15.33
N VAL A 229 14.19 -5.95 -16.58
CA VAL A 229 13.27 -5.33 -17.55
C VAL A 229 12.12 -6.27 -17.92
N LEU A 230 12.41 -7.53 -18.26
CA LEU A 230 11.34 -8.49 -18.56
C LEU A 230 10.54 -8.84 -17.29
N SER A 231 11.19 -8.92 -16.13
CA SER A 231 10.49 -9.14 -14.86
C SER A 231 9.44 -8.05 -14.62
N VAL A 232 9.83 -6.77 -14.78
CA VAL A 232 8.95 -5.59 -14.66
C VAL A 232 7.85 -5.56 -15.72
N LEU A 233 8.16 -5.87 -16.98
CA LEU A 233 7.14 -5.94 -18.04
C LEU A 233 6.09 -7.02 -17.75
N GLY A 234 6.52 -8.12 -17.13
CA GLY A 234 5.67 -9.19 -16.60
C GLY A 234 5.06 -8.90 -15.22
N LEU A 235 5.07 -7.62 -14.80
CA LEU A 235 4.53 -7.09 -13.54
C LEU A 235 5.27 -7.51 -12.25
N GLY A 236 6.39 -8.23 -12.35
CA GLY A 236 7.19 -8.63 -11.20
C GLY A 236 8.38 -7.70 -10.95
N GLY A 237 9.46 -8.26 -10.42
CA GLY A 237 10.74 -7.60 -10.25
C GLY A 237 10.89 -6.85 -8.93
N VAL A 238 10.19 -7.30 -7.87
CA VAL A 238 10.40 -6.81 -6.51
C VAL A 238 11.85 -6.98 -6.04
N TRP A 239 12.30 -6.06 -5.19
CA TRP A 239 13.67 -6.03 -4.68
C TRP A 239 13.95 -7.08 -3.60
N ASN A 240 12.93 -7.59 -2.91
CA ASN A 240 13.06 -8.60 -1.87
C ASN A 240 12.83 -10.01 -2.45
N GLY A 241 13.87 -10.85 -2.45
CA GLY A 241 13.80 -12.20 -3.00
C GLY A 241 12.89 -13.17 -2.23
N GLU A 242 12.68 -12.96 -0.93
CA GLU A 242 11.87 -13.85 -0.07
C GLU A 242 10.38 -13.85 -0.48
N VAL A 243 9.91 -12.74 -1.05
CA VAL A 243 8.52 -12.60 -1.49
C VAL A 243 8.29 -12.99 -2.95
N VAL A 244 9.35 -13.32 -3.71
CA VAL A 244 9.20 -13.74 -5.11
C VAL A 244 8.53 -15.12 -5.15
N PRO A 245 7.38 -15.27 -5.84
CA PRO A 245 6.74 -16.56 -6.00
C PRO A 245 7.60 -17.55 -6.79
N ILE A 246 7.60 -18.83 -6.42
CA ILE A 246 8.49 -19.84 -7.03
C ILE A 246 8.21 -19.99 -8.52
N SER A 247 6.95 -19.94 -8.95
CA SER A 247 6.56 -19.97 -10.37
C SER A 247 7.24 -18.88 -11.23
N ARG A 248 7.71 -17.77 -10.63
CA ARG A 248 8.42 -16.70 -11.34
C ARG A 248 9.83 -17.08 -11.79
N THR A 249 10.42 -18.12 -11.19
CA THR A 249 11.74 -18.62 -11.58
C THR A 249 11.71 -19.49 -12.83
N ASN A 250 10.52 -19.82 -13.36
CA ASN A 250 10.35 -20.68 -14.52
C ASN A 250 11.08 -20.12 -15.76
N PRO A 251 11.99 -20.88 -16.40
CA PRO A 251 12.79 -20.40 -17.53
C PRO A 251 11.97 -20.09 -18.79
N VAL A 252 10.73 -20.56 -18.91
CA VAL A 252 9.88 -20.23 -20.08
C VAL A 252 9.18 -18.88 -19.90
N LEU A 253 9.10 -18.38 -18.66
CA LEU A 253 8.31 -17.20 -18.32
C LEU A 253 8.73 -15.90 -19.03
N PRO A 254 10.03 -15.64 -19.31
CA PRO A 254 10.42 -14.47 -20.09
C PRO A 254 9.82 -14.45 -21.49
N VAL A 255 9.79 -15.60 -22.17
CA VAL A 255 9.19 -15.73 -23.51
C VAL A 255 7.69 -15.48 -23.44
N ILE A 256 7.01 -16.07 -22.46
CA ILE A 256 5.57 -15.85 -22.23
C ILE A 256 5.29 -14.37 -21.92
N THR A 257 6.14 -13.72 -21.14
CA THR A 257 6.02 -12.30 -20.80
C THR A 257 6.11 -11.41 -22.04
N VAL A 258 7.03 -11.70 -22.96
CA VAL A 258 7.12 -10.99 -24.24
C VAL A 258 5.84 -11.19 -25.05
N VAL A 259 5.36 -12.42 -25.18
CA VAL A 259 4.12 -12.73 -25.92
C VAL A 259 2.90 -12.00 -25.33
N LEU A 260 2.72 -12.06 -24.00
CA LEU A 260 1.62 -11.39 -23.32
C LEU A 260 1.71 -9.86 -23.41
N THR A 261 2.92 -9.31 -23.32
CA THR A 261 3.16 -7.87 -23.49
C THR A 261 2.80 -7.41 -24.89
N VAL A 262 3.25 -8.12 -25.92
CA VAL A 262 2.90 -7.82 -27.32
C VAL A 262 1.38 -7.94 -27.53
N ALA A 263 0.75 -9.00 -27.02
CA ALA A 263 -0.70 -9.18 -27.09
C ALA A 263 -1.45 -8.03 -26.41
N ALA A 264 -1.00 -7.59 -25.23
CA ALA A 264 -1.58 -6.46 -24.51
C ALA A 264 -1.44 -5.15 -25.31
N LEU A 265 -0.26 -4.87 -25.89
CA LEU A 265 -0.03 -3.68 -26.72
C LEU A 265 -0.89 -3.68 -27.99
N LEU A 266 -1.06 -4.83 -28.65
CA LEU A 266 -1.97 -4.99 -29.79
C LEU A 266 -3.43 -4.74 -29.39
N GLY A 267 -3.84 -5.24 -28.22
CA GLY A 267 -5.16 -4.96 -27.65
C GLY A 267 -5.35 -3.48 -27.28
N LEU A 268 -4.31 -2.81 -26.75
CA LEU A 268 -4.33 -1.37 -26.48
C LEU A 268 -4.45 -0.54 -27.76
N ARG A 269 -3.82 -0.97 -28.86
CA ARG A 269 -3.99 -0.34 -30.18
C ARG A 269 -5.44 -0.40 -30.65
N GLU A 270 -6.12 -1.52 -30.44
CA GLU A 270 -7.55 -1.65 -30.73
C GLU A 270 -8.41 -0.83 -29.77
N LEU A 271 -8.11 -0.86 -28.48
CA LEU A 271 -8.83 -0.12 -27.45
C LEU A 271 -8.72 1.41 -27.64
N ALA A 272 -7.60 1.90 -28.18
CA ALA A 272 -7.41 3.32 -28.50
C ALA A 272 -8.46 3.87 -29.49
N ARG A 273 -9.06 3.01 -30.31
CA ARG A 273 -10.15 3.38 -31.22
C ARG A 273 -11.48 3.56 -30.49
N ARG A 274 -11.66 2.90 -29.34
CA ARG A 274 -12.91 2.88 -28.55
C ARG A 274 -12.87 3.83 -27.36
N MET A 275 -11.68 4.06 -26.80
CA MET A 275 -11.46 4.86 -25.61
C MET A 275 -10.28 5.83 -25.82
N PRO A 276 -10.54 7.14 -25.98
CA PRO A 276 -9.46 8.10 -26.28
C PRO A 276 -8.42 8.27 -25.17
N ALA A 277 -8.69 7.81 -23.94
CA ALA A 277 -7.73 7.87 -22.83
C ALA A 277 -6.67 6.76 -22.90
N THR A 278 -6.87 5.74 -23.74
CA THR A 278 -5.99 4.57 -23.83
C THR A 278 -4.54 4.98 -24.10
N ARG A 279 -4.31 5.90 -25.03
CA ARG A 279 -2.95 6.39 -25.34
C ARG A 279 -2.27 6.98 -24.10
N ASN A 280 -2.99 7.80 -23.32
CA ASN A 280 -2.44 8.42 -22.12
C ASN A 280 -2.16 7.38 -21.02
N LEU A 281 -3.04 6.38 -20.87
CA LEU A 281 -2.82 5.27 -19.94
C LEU A 281 -1.61 4.42 -20.36
N THR A 282 -1.43 4.16 -21.65
CA THR A 282 -0.24 3.45 -22.16
C THR A 282 1.03 4.25 -21.92
N ILE A 283 1.02 5.57 -22.15
CA ILE A 283 2.17 6.45 -21.84
C ILE A 283 2.46 6.43 -20.34
N LEU A 284 1.44 6.54 -19.49
CA LEU A 284 1.59 6.46 -18.03
C LEU A 284 2.17 5.11 -17.59
N GLY A 285 1.72 4.01 -18.21
CA GLY A 285 2.27 2.68 -18.00
C GLY A 285 3.73 2.58 -18.41
N ALA A 286 4.11 3.15 -19.57
CA ALA A 286 5.50 3.20 -20.01
C ALA A 286 6.39 4.02 -19.05
N ILE A 287 5.87 5.13 -18.51
CA ILE A 287 6.54 5.90 -17.46
C ILE A 287 6.72 5.03 -16.21
N GLY A 288 5.69 4.28 -15.79
CA GLY A 288 5.78 3.36 -14.66
C GLY A 288 6.86 2.28 -14.84
N VAL A 289 6.94 1.68 -16.03
CA VAL A 289 8.01 0.71 -16.38
C VAL A 289 9.37 1.39 -16.35
N LEU A 290 9.51 2.58 -16.94
CA LEU A 290 10.77 3.33 -16.96
C LEU A 290 11.24 3.64 -15.53
N LEU A 291 10.37 4.15 -14.67
CA LEU A 291 10.68 4.44 -13.27
C LEU A 291 11.10 3.17 -12.50
N ALA A 292 10.52 2.01 -12.83
CA ALA A 292 10.89 0.75 -12.19
C ALA A 292 12.27 0.24 -12.61
N VAL A 293 12.66 0.43 -13.88
CA VAL A 293 13.93 -0.11 -14.39
C VAL A 293 15.07 0.91 -14.42
N ILE A 294 14.80 2.21 -14.22
CA ILE A 294 15.82 3.27 -14.39
C ILE A 294 17.07 3.00 -13.54
N ALA A 295 16.92 2.58 -12.29
CA ALA A 295 18.04 2.27 -11.40
C ALA A 295 18.86 1.03 -11.83
N THR A 296 18.31 0.21 -12.73
CA THR A 296 18.98 -0.99 -13.29
C THR A 296 19.75 -0.70 -14.57
N LEU A 297 19.54 0.47 -15.18
CA LEU A 297 20.21 0.88 -16.42
C LEU A 297 21.60 1.48 -16.14
N PRO A 298 22.54 1.44 -17.10
CA PRO A 298 23.84 2.07 -16.97
C PRO A 298 23.71 3.56 -16.57
N GLY A 299 24.36 3.93 -15.46
CA GLY A 299 24.31 5.30 -14.89
C GLY A 299 23.02 5.68 -14.16
N GLY A 300 21.98 4.86 -14.22
CA GLY A 300 20.69 5.17 -13.63
C GLY A 300 20.66 5.09 -12.10
N ALA A 301 21.44 4.18 -11.49
CA ALA A 301 21.62 4.15 -10.05
C ALA A 301 22.24 5.47 -9.54
N THR A 302 23.30 5.94 -10.18
CA THR A 302 23.96 7.22 -9.83
C THR A 302 23.00 8.41 -9.97
N ALA A 303 22.22 8.45 -11.05
CA ALA A 303 21.22 9.51 -11.25
C ALA A 303 20.13 9.49 -10.18
N MET A 304 19.66 8.30 -9.77
CA MET A 304 18.65 8.16 -8.73
C MET A 304 19.21 8.51 -7.34
N THR A 305 20.46 8.14 -7.05
CA THR A 305 21.18 8.56 -5.83
C THR A 305 21.27 10.09 -5.77
N ALA A 306 21.72 10.73 -6.84
CA ALA A 306 21.80 12.19 -6.92
C ALA A 306 20.41 12.85 -6.75
N ALA A 307 19.36 12.27 -7.34
CA ALA A 307 18.00 12.77 -7.17
C ALA A 307 17.53 12.68 -5.71
N ILE A 308 17.81 11.57 -5.01
CA ILE A 308 17.45 11.40 -3.60
C ILE A 308 18.22 12.35 -2.68
N GLU A 309 19.47 12.64 -3.00
CA GLU A 309 20.30 13.60 -2.25
C GLU A 309 19.85 15.05 -2.41
N HIS A 310 19.37 15.45 -3.60
CA HIS A 310 19.15 16.86 -3.93
C HIS A 310 17.67 17.27 -4.11
N VAL A 311 16.77 16.32 -4.34
CA VAL A 311 15.35 16.61 -4.63
C VAL A 311 14.47 16.09 -3.49
N PRO A 312 13.86 16.99 -2.69
CA PRO A 312 12.92 16.59 -1.65
C PRO A 312 11.80 15.70 -2.21
N GLY A 313 11.55 14.57 -1.55
CA GLY A 313 10.53 13.60 -1.95
C GLY A 313 10.97 12.57 -3.01
N ALA A 314 12.19 12.66 -3.57
CA ALA A 314 12.71 11.65 -4.49
C ALA A 314 12.89 10.27 -3.82
N GLY A 315 12.94 10.20 -2.49
CA GLY A 315 12.88 8.93 -1.73
C GLY A 315 11.65 8.08 -2.03
N LEU A 316 10.54 8.67 -2.51
CA LEU A 316 9.36 7.92 -2.98
C LEU A 316 9.64 7.09 -4.24
N LEU A 317 10.65 7.46 -5.02
CA LEU A 317 11.06 6.75 -6.24
C LEU A 317 12.06 5.61 -5.96
N ARG A 318 12.56 5.51 -4.73
CA ARG A 318 13.55 4.51 -4.31
C ARG A 318 13.11 3.08 -4.60
N ASP A 319 11.86 2.75 -4.29
CA ASP A 319 11.23 1.49 -4.69
C ASP A 319 10.51 1.68 -6.02
N GLY A 320 11.28 1.57 -7.10
CA GLY A 320 10.80 1.81 -8.46
C GLY A 320 9.67 0.87 -8.88
N GLN A 321 9.65 -0.37 -8.37
CA GLN A 321 8.65 -1.37 -8.75
C GLN A 321 7.23 -0.91 -8.39
N LYS A 322 7.05 -0.04 -7.39
CA LYS A 322 5.72 0.48 -6.99
C LYS A 322 4.97 1.10 -8.18
N TRP A 323 5.70 1.75 -9.08
CA TRP A 323 5.16 2.48 -10.23
C TRP A 323 4.69 1.57 -11.38
N VAL A 324 5.03 0.27 -11.33
CA VAL A 324 4.53 -0.75 -12.27
C VAL A 324 3.00 -0.90 -12.19
N ALA A 325 2.37 -0.46 -11.10
CA ALA A 325 0.91 -0.35 -11.00
C ALA A 325 0.27 0.40 -12.18
N TRP A 326 0.92 1.45 -12.70
CA TRP A 326 0.45 2.18 -13.88
C TRP A 326 0.52 1.36 -15.17
N TRP A 327 1.43 0.40 -15.26
CA TRP A 327 1.51 -0.53 -16.38
C TRP A 327 0.49 -1.66 -16.27
N ALA A 328 0.22 -2.15 -15.05
CA ALA A 328 -0.69 -3.27 -14.84
C ALA A 328 -2.10 -3.03 -15.37
N LEU A 329 -2.63 -1.81 -15.22
CA LEU A 329 -3.98 -1.46 -15.70
C LEU A 329 -4.11 -1.52 -17.23
N PRO A 330 -3.31 -0.77 -18.03
CA PRO A 330 -3.33 -0.89 -19.49
C PRO A 330 -2.93 -2.29 -19.97
N PHE A 331 -1.99 -2.97 -19.30
CA PHE A 331 -1.65 -4.37 -19.62
C PHE A 331 -2.89 -5.28 -19.54
N ALA A 332 -3.61 -5.26 -18.41
CA ALA A 332 -4.77 -6.12 -18.18
C ALA A 332 -5.93 -5.83 -19.16
N ILE A 333 -6.29 -4.57 -19.37
CA ILE A 333 -7.38 -4.21 -20.30
C ILE A 333 -7.00 -4.42 -21.77
N GLY A 334 -5.72 -4.22 -22.12
CA GLY A 334 -5.19 -4.53 -23.45
C GLY A 334 -5.29 -6.01 -23.74
N LEU A 335 -4.77 -6.84 -22.83
CA LEU A 335 -4.83 -8.29 -22.94
C LEU A 335 -6.28 -8.79 -23.03
N ALA A 336 -7.20 -8.21 -22.25
CA ALA A 336 -8.62 -8.52 -22.36
C ALA A 336 -9.17 -8.22 -23.77
N VAL A 337 -8.95 -7.02 -24.29
CA VAL A 337 -9.50 -6.60 -25.60
C VAL A 337 -9.02 -7.49 -26.74
N ILE A 338 -7.76 -7.91 -26.76
CA ILE A 338 -7.25 -8.77 -27.84
C ILE A 338 -7.92 -10.16 -27.87
N THR A 339 -8.38 -10.68 -26.72
CA THR A 339 -9.13 -11.95 -26.66
C THR A 339 -10.49 -11.90 -27.35
N GLU A 340 -11.03 -10.71 -27.67
CA GLU A 340 -12.22 -10.59 -28.50
C GLU A 340 -12.01 -11.15 -29.89
N ARG A 341 -10.82 -10.91 -30.46
CA ARG A 341 -10.46 -11.32 -31.82
C ARG A 341 -10.03 -12.79 -31.87
N LEU A 342 -9.29 -13.24 -30.86
CA LEU A 342 -8.72 -14.59 -30.82
C LEU A 342 -9.71 -15.65 -30.33
N ASN A 343 -10.88 -15.25 -29.83
CA ASN A 343 -11.87 -16.12 -29.18
C ASN A 343 -11.29 -17.00 -28.04
N ALA A 344 -10.18 -16.58 -27.42
CA ALA A 344 -9.38 -17.36 -26.48
C ALA A 344 -9.57 -16.97 -24.99
N ARG A 345 -10.73 -16.41 -24.62
CA ARG A 345 -10.96 -15.77 -23.30
C ARG A 345 -10.68 -16.70 -22.11
N MET A 346 -11.26 -17.90 -22.14
CA MET A 346 -11.08 -18.88 -21.07
C MET A 346 -9.64 -19.40 -21.02
N LEU A 347 -9.04 -19.67 -22.18
CA LEU A 347 -7.66 -20.12 -22.29
C LEU A 347 -6.69 -19.10 -21.66
N VAL A 348 -6.86 -17.81 -21.98
CA VAL A 348 -6.01 -16.75 -21.41
C VAL A 348 -6.22 -16.61 -19.90
N ALA A 349 -7.46 -16.64 -19.41
CA ALA A 349 -7.72 -16.58 -17.97
C ALA A 349 -7.08 -17.76 -17.22
N VAL A 350 -7.22 -18.98 -17.74
CA VAL A 350 -6.62 -20.19 -17.16
C VAL A 350 -5.10 -20.15 -17.23
N LEU A 351 -4.54 -19.72 -18.36
CA LEU A 351 -3.10 -19.55 -18.52
C LEU A 351 -2.54 -18.60 -17.46
N LEU A 352 -3.14 -17.42 -17.27
CA LEU A 352 -2.67 -16.45 -16.28
C LEU A 352 -2.69 -17.01 -14.85
N MET A 353 -3.73 -17.77 -14.50
CA MET A 353 -3.79 -18.44 -13.19
C MET A 353 -2.71 -19.52 -13.05
N GLY A 354 -2.49 -20.33 -14.10
CA GLY A 354 -1.48 -21.37 -14.13
C GLY A 354 -0.03 -20.87 -14.14
N LEU A 355 0.20 -19.61 -14.53
CA LEU A 355 1.52 -18.97 -14.47
C LEU A 355 1.89 -18.49 -13.06
N LEU A 356 0.94 -18.44 -12.13
CA LEU A 356 1.15 -17.96 -10.77
C LEU A 356 0.28 -18.74 -9.75
N PRO A 357 0.43 -20.07 -9.67
CA PRO A 357 -0.36 -20.89 -8.73
C PRO A 357 -0.06 -20.50 -7.28
N ASP A 358 1.16 -20.02 -7.00
CA ASP A 358 1.61 -19.59 -5.68
C ASP A 358 0.80 -18.44 -5.07
N LEU A 359 -0.01 -17.72 -5.84
CA LEU A 359 -0.90 -16.68 -5.28
C LEU A 359 -2.14 -17.30 -4.61
N ALA A 360 -2.49 -18.54 -4.96
CA ALA A 360 -3.64 -19.22 -4.38
C ALA A 360 -3.44 -19.51 -2.88
N TRP A 361 -4.56 -19.70 -2.18
CA TRP A 361 -4.61 -20.27 -0.84
C TRP A 361 -3.67 -19.60 0.17
N GLY A 362 -3.66 -18.26 0.19
CA GLY A 362 -2.85 -17.46 1.10
C GLY A 362 -1.35 -17.60 0.86
N GLY A 363 -0.93 -17.89 -0.37
CA GLY A 363 0.47 -18.16 -0.66
C GLY A 363 0.97 -19.49 -0.12
N PHE A 364 0.08 -20.50 -0.01
CA PHE A 364 0.36 -21.81 0.58
C PHE A 364 1.03 -21.73 1.97
N GLY A 365 0.42 -20.98 2.89
CA GLY A 365 0.89 -20.81 4.28
C GLY A 365 1.71 -19.55 4.54
N ARG A 366 2.02 -18.75 3.50
CA ARG A 366 2.70 -17.45 3.65
C ARG A 366 1.86 -16.41 4.39
N LEU A 367 0.53 -16.52 4.31
CA LEU A 367 -0.41 -15.56 4.89
C LEU A 367 -1.32 -16.19 5.95
N GLU A 368 -0.80 -17.18 6.68
CA GLU A 368 -1.58 -17.84 7.73
C GLU A 368 -1.88 -16.87 8.88
N PRO A 369 -3.14 -16.77 9.34
CA PRO A 369 -3.48 -15.95 10.49
C PRO A 369 -2.92 -16.52 11.81
N VAL A 370 -2.48 -15.63 12.70
CA VAL A 370 -1.98 -15.97 14.05
C VAL A 370 -2.64 -15.11 15.12
N ASP A 371 -2.77 -15.62 16.34
CA ASP A 371 -3.27 -14.86 17.48
C ASP A 371 -2.12 -14.20 18.25
N TYR A 372 -2.36 -13.00 18.76
CA TYR A 372 -1.40 -12.34 19.65
C TYR A 372 -1.33 -13.07 20.99
N PRO A 373 -0.13 -13.31 21.54
CA PRO A 373 0.03 -13.82 22.90
C PRO A 373 -0.65 -12.92 23.95
N ALA A 374 -1.10 -13.50 25.05
CA ALA A 374 -1.80 -12.79 26.13
C ALA A 374 -0.99 -11.64 26.74
N ASP A 375 0.34 -11.78 26.76
CA ASP A 375 1.28 -10.75 27.24
C ASP A 375 1.06 -9.39 26.59
N TRP A 376 0.74 -9.36 25.29
CA TRP A 376 0.51 -8.12 24.56
C TRP A 376 -0.69 -7.33 25.12
N ALA A 377 -1.78 -8.04 25.42
CA ALA A 377 -2.95 -7.43 26.04
C ALA A 377 -2.62 -6.96 27.46
N ARG A 378 -1.86 -7.76 28.22
CA ARG A 378 -1.52 -7.44 29.61
C ARG A 378 -0.59 -6.23 29.73
N VAL A 379 0.43 -6.14 28.88
CA VAL A 379 1.34 -4.99 28.81
C VAL A 379 0.59 -3.72 28.41
N ARG A 380 -0.34 -3.84 27.45
CA ARG A 380 -1.18 -2.72 27.04
C ARG A 380 -2.00 -2.17 28.22
N GLU A 381 -2.67 -3.04 28.98
CA GLU A 381 -3.46 -2.62 30.16
C GLU A 381 -2.61 -1.84 31.17
N LEU A 382 -1.40 -2.31 31.46
CA LEU A 382 -0.48 -1.63 32.38
C LEU A 382 -0.08 -0.23 31.89
N LEU A 383 0.09 -0.07 30.59
CA LEU A 383 0.45 1.21 29.97
C LEU A 383 -0.74 2.15 29.78
N ASP A 384 -1.96 1.63 29.67
CA ASP A 384 -3.19 2.44 29.69
C ASP A 384 -3.36 3.11 31.07
N ASP A 385 -3.00 2.41 32.17
CA ASP A 385 -3.06 2.96 33.54
C ASP A 385 -1.93 3.96 33.85
N GLN A 386 -0.75 3.78 33.24
CA GLN A 386 0.42 4.63 33.45
C GLN A 386 1.05 5.06 32.12
N PRO A 387 0.51 6.11 31.47
CA PRO A 387 0.95 6.52 30.15
C PRO A 387 2.41 7.00 30.16
N GLY A 388 3.12 6.69 29.08
CA GLY A 388 4.49 7.14 28.86
C GLY A 388 5.06 6.60 27.56
N ASP A 389 6.19 7.15 27.15
CA ASP A 389 6.88 6.69 25.94
C ASP A 389 7.60 5.36 26.21
N VAL A 390 7.53 4.46 25.23
CA VAL A 390 8.02 3.08 25.34
C VAL A 390 9.17 2.88 24.37
N ALA A 391 10.36 2.52 24.88
CA ALA A 391 11.45 2.00 24.05
C ALA A 391 11.30 0.48 23.91
N VAL A 392 11.46 -0.06 22.70
CA VAL A 392 11.34 -1.50 22.45
C VAL A 392 12.70 -2.13 22.19
N LEU A 393 12.99 -3.20 22.92
CA LEU A 393 14.20 -4.00 22.81
C LEU A 393 13.85 -5.45 22.43
N PRO A 394 14.66 -6.14 21.60
CA PRO A 394 15.88 -5.64 20.96
C PRO A 394 15.62 -4.52 19.96
N LEU A 395 16.55 -3.58 19.82
CA LEU A 395 16.37 -2.42 18.93
C LEU A 395 16.49 -2.87 17.46
N SER A 396 15.35 -3.12 16.81
CA SER A 396 15.22 -3.51 15.40
C SER A 396 13.83 -3.16 14.88
N ALA A 397 13.71 -2.75 13.62
CA ALA A 397 12.42 -2.44 13.00
C ALA A 397 11.57 -3.70 12.71
N PHE A 398 12.25 -4.80 12.35
CA PHE A 398 11.62 -6.06 11.99
C PHE A 398 11.84 -7.12 13.07
N ARG A 399 10.81 -7.95 13.28
CA ARG A 399 10.74 -9.07 14.20
C ARG A 399 10.58 -10.39 13.46
N ARG A 400 10.97 -11.47 14.12
CA ARG A 400 10.71 -12.86 13.69
C ARG A 400 10.34 -13.68 14.91
N PHE A 401 9.12 -13.49 15.39
CA PHE A 401 8.61 -14.15 16.59
C PHE A 401 8.42 -15.66 16.41
N ASP A 402 8.79 -16.44 17.43
CA ASP A 402 8.53 -17.88 17.47
C ASP A 402 7.01 -18.20 17.35
N TRP A 403 6.15 -17.41 18.00
CA TRP A 403 4.68 -17.57 17.94
C TRP A 403 4.05 -17.19 16.59
N ASN A 404 4.80 -16.57 15.67
CA ASN A 404 4.37 -16.28 14.30
C ASN A 404 5.26 -17.02 13.27
N ASP A 405 5.59 -18.28 13.55
CA ASP A 405 6.37 -19.16 12.67
C ASP A 405 7.70 -18.55 12.19
N ARG A 406 8.27 -17.63 12.97
CA ARG A 406 9.46 -16.84 12.61
C ARG A 406 9.33 -16.11 11.27
N ARG A 407 8.12 -15.74 10.86
CA ARG A 407 7.89 -14.87 9.69
C ARG A 407 8.44 -13.48 9.99
N THR A 408 9.09 -12.87 8.99
CA THR A 408 9.53 -11.47 9.10
C THR A 408 8.31 -10.57 9.14
N GLN A 409 8.21 -9.71 10.16
CA GLN A 409 7.13 -8.72 10.31
C GLN A 409 7.69 -7.42 10.90
N LEU A 410 7.02 -6.30 10.64
CA LEU A 410 7.27 -5.07 11.37
C LEU A 410 6.93 -5.29 12.86
N ASP A 411 7.64 -4.61 13.74
CA ASP A 411 7.32 -4.58 15.16
C ASP A 411 5.86 -4.13 15.38
N PRO A 412 5.02 -4.93 16.08
CA PRO A 412 3.64 -4.54 16.37
C PRO A 412 3.48 -3.51 17.48
N ALA A 413 4.48 -3.30 18.35
CA ALA A 413 4.37 -2.40 19.50
C ALA A 413 3.92 -0.98 19.14
N PRO A 414 4.45 -0.31 18.10
CA PRO A 414 3.98 1.03 17.69
C PRO A 414 2.50 1.11 17.30
N ARG A 415 1.89 -0.01 16.88
CA ARG A 415 0.47 -0.10 16.52
C ARG A 415 -0.38 -0.79 17.60
N TYR A 416 0.23 -1.36 18.63
CA TYR A 416 -0.45 -2.11 19.68
C TYR A 416 -0.57 -1.30 20.98
N LEU A 417 0.47 -0.55 21.34
CA LEU A 417 0.61 0.12 22.63
C LEU A 417 0.14 1.59 22.60
N PRO A 418 -0.57 2.08 23.63
CA PRO A 418 -1.23 3.39 23.62
C PRO A 418 -0.27 4.59 23.55
N GLY A 419 0.96 4.45 24.07
CA GLY A 419 1.97 5.50 24.11
C GLY A 419 2.78 5.63 22.82
N THR A 420 3.64 6.66 22.75
CA THR A 420 4.62 6.76 21.66
C THR A 420 5.64 5.66 21.84
N THR A 421 5.70 4.76 20.86
CA THR A 421 6.69 3.68 20.85
C THR A 421 7.88 4.12 20.01
N VAL A 422 9.07 4.09 20.60
CA VAL A 422 10.34 4.30 19.91
C VAL A 422 10.95 2.94 19.62
N ALA A 423 10.86 2.53 18.36
CA ALA A 423 11.51 1.34 17.82
C ALA A 423 12.66 1.78 16.89
N ASP A 424 13.56 0.86 16.56
CA ASP A 424 14.53 1.14 15.50
C ASP A 424 13.82 1.26 14.17
N ASP A 425 14.33 2.13 13.31
CA ASP A 425 13.82 2.38 11.97
C ASP A 425 14.89 2.18 10.89
N ALA A 426 16.07 1.72 11.31
CA ALA A 426 17.13 1.24 10.43
C ALA A 426 16.75 -0.10 9.79
N LEU A 427 17.16 -0.30 8.54
CA LEU A 427 16.81 -1.48 7.75
C LEU A 427 18.06 -2.24 7.32
N SER A 428 18.12 -3.53 7.61
CA SER A 428 19.16 -4.41 7.06
C SER A 428 18.65 -5.06 5.77
N VAL A 429 19.20 -4.69 4.62
CA VAL A 429 18.85 -5.27 3.32
C VAL A 429 20.09 -5.91 2.71
N GLY A 430 20.09 -7.24 2.56
CA GLY A 430 21.22 -7.98 2.01
C GLY A 430 22.53 -7.81 2.82
N GLY A 431 22.43 -7.67 4.14
CA GLY A 431 23.57 -7.48 5.05
C GLY A 431 24.08 -6.04 5.15
N ARG A 432 23.48 -5.09 4.42
CA ARG A 432 23.80 -3.66 4.52
C ARG A 432 22.77 -2.94 5.38
N LEU A 433 23.23 -2.26 6.42
CA LEU A 433 22.39 -1.40 7.25
C LEU A 433 22.13 -0.08 6.52
N ILE A 434 20.86 0.27 6.39
CA ILE A 434 20.35 1.53 5.88
C ILE A 434 19.92 2.33 7.09
N ALA A 435 20.44 3.55 7.23
CA ALA A 435 20.21 4.34 8.42
C ALA A 435 18.71 4.69 8.57
N GLY A 436 18.28 4.69 9.83
CA GLY A 436 16.99 5.25 10.22
C GLY A 436 16.95 6.77 10.11
N GLU A 437 15.75 7.31 10.04
CA GLU A 437 15.42 8.73 9.97
C GLU A 437 14.94 9.29 11.34
N ASP A 438 14.64 8.45 12.34
CA ASP A 438 14.17 8.83 13.68
C ASP A 438 15.35 9.20 14.63
N PRO A 439 15.46 10.47 15.08
CA PRO A 439 16.48 10.89 16.04
C PRO A 439 16.38 10.19 17.39
N ARG A 440 15.19 9.78 17.83
CA ARG A 440 14.99 9.06 19.09
C ARG A 440 15.58 7.66 19.02
N ALA A 441 15.36 6.95 17.92
CA ALA A 441 15.96 5.65 17.67
C ALA A 441 17.50 5.72 17.67
N ALA A 442 18.07 6.80 17.10
CA ALA A 442 19.50 7.04 17.14
C ALA A 442 20.05 7.26 18.56
N ARG A 443 19.31 7.98 19.43
CA ARG A 443 19.67 8.14 20.85
C ARG A 443 19.62 6.80 21.61
N LEU A 444 18.59 5.98 21.36
CA LEU A 444 18.50 4.64 21.96
C LEU A 444 19.69 3.75 21.55
N ARG A 445 20.13 3.80 20.29
CA ARG A 445 21.35 3.09 19.83
C ARG A 445 22.61 3.56 20.58
N ALA A 446 22.67 4.84 20.94
CA ALA A 446 23.72 5.42 21.77
C ALA A 446 23.52 5.17 23.29
N HIS A 447 22.55 4.34 23.68
CA HIS A 447 22.19 4.01 25.06
C HIS A 447 21.69 5.22 25.88
N ASP A 448 21.14 6.23 25.20
CA ASP A 448 20.46 7.37 25.82
C ASP A 448 18.94 7.16 25.82
N TYR A 449 18.40 6.92 27.02
CA TYR A 449 16.97 6.67 27.28
C TYR A 449 16.24 7.93 27.80
N THR A 450 16.82 9.11 27.64
CA THR A 450 16.20 10.36 28.06
C THR A 450 14.85 10.57 27.36
N GLY A 451 13.82 10.87 28.14
CA GLY A 451 12.44 11.01 27.68
C GLY A 451 11.68 9.68 27.49
N ILE A 452 12.25 8.54 27.87
CA ILE A 452 11.59 7.23 27.87
C ILE A 452 11.09 6.88 29.27
N SER A 453 9.82 6.47 29.38
CA SER A 453 9.21 6.07 30.65
C SER A 453 9.22 4.55 30.85
N TRP A 454 9.19 3.80 29.75
CA TRP A 454 9.05 2.35 29.75
C TRP A 454 10.03 1.69 28.79
N VAL A 455 10.56 0.52 29.17
CA VAL A 455 11.31 -0.36 28.29
C VAL A 455 10.54 -1.66 28.15
N LEU A 456 10.09 -1.96 26.93
CA LEU A 456 9.51 -3.24 26.56
C LEU A 456 10.64 -4.15 26.04
N VAL A 457 10.75 -5.35 26.60
CA VAL A 457 11.64 -6.40 26.09
C VAL A 457 10.78 -7.46 25.44
N GLU A 458 11.06 -7.75 24.18
CA GLU A 458 10.38 -8.77 23.38
C GLU A 458 11.26 -10.02 23.26
N TYR A 459 10.70 -11.17 23.62
CA TYR A 459 11.37 -12.47 23.53
C TYR A 459 11.05 -13.19 22.21
N GLY A 460 11.77 -14.28 21.95
CA GLY A 460 11.52 -15.14 20.78
C GLY A 460 11.78 -14.48 19.43
N THR A 461 12.56 -13.38 19.38
CA THR A 461 12.85 -12.59 18.17
C THR A 461 14.34 -12.21 18.09
N PRO A 462 14.93 -11.98 16.90
CA PRO A 462 16.36 -11.67 16.76
C PRO A 462 16.80 -10.39 17.50
N GLY A 463 17.99 -10.46 18.11
CA GLY A 463 18.60 -9.38 18.88
C GLY A 463 18.64 -9.71 20.38
N ARG A 464 19.23 -8.82 21.17
CA ARG A 464 19.28 -8.93 22.64
C ARG A 464 19.06 -7.58 23.29
N ALA A 465 18.43 -7.57 24.46
CA ALA A 465 18.44 -6.42 25.35
C ALA A 465 19.75 -6.38 26.15
N ASP A 466 20.23 -5.19 26.51
CA ASP A 466 21.40 -5.04 27.37
C ASP A 466 21.03 -5.39 28.83
N GLU A 467 21.53 -6.52 29.31
CA GLU A 467 21.33 -6.99 30.69
C GLU A 467 21.81 -5.97 31.74
N ASN A 468 22.84 -5.18 31.44
CA ASN A 468 23.34 -4.17 32.38
C ASN A 468 22.40 -2.97 32.50
N LEU A 469 21.63 -2.67 31.44
CA LEU A 469 20.54 -1.71 31.50
C LEU A 469 19.39 -2.27 32.32
N LEU A 470 18.92 -3.49 31.99
CA LEU A 470 17.74 -4.09 32.62
C LEU A 470 17.88 -4.23 34.14
N LYS A 471 19.09 -4.52 34.64
CA LYS A 471 19.38 -4.57 36.09
C LYS A 471 19.17 -3.25 36.84
N ARG A 472 19.14 -2.12 36.13
CA ARG A 472 18.95 -0.77 36.71
C ARG A 472 17.51 -0.29 36.62
N LEU A 473 16.64 -1.03 35.93
CA LEU A 473 15.24 -0.70 35.73
C LEU A 473 14.36 -1.52 36.68
N GLU A 474 13.20 -0.99 37.02
CA GLU A 474 12.20 -1.71 37.82
C GLU A 474 11.40 -2.63 36.90
N LYS A 475 11.48 -3.95 37.10
CA LYS A 475 10.67 -4.91 36.33
C LYS A 475 9.23 -4.91 36.87
N VAL A 476 8.27 -4.53 36.01
CA VAL A 476 6.84 -4.43 36.33
C VAL A 476 6.04 -5.62 35.81
N TYR A 477 6.44 -6.20 34.68
CA TYR A 477 5.84 -7.40 34.11
C TYR A 477 6.90 -8.36 33.59
N ASP A 478 6.67 -9.66 33.76
CA ASP A 478 7.53 -10.75 33.30
C ASP A 478 6.64 -11.87 32.76
N GLY A 479 6.50 -11.95 31.45
CA GLY A 479 5.73 -12.97 30.75
C GLY A 479 6.61 -13.84 29.84
N PRO A 480 6.06 -14.93 29.28
CA PRO A 480 6.77 -15.80 28.36
C PRO A 480 7.27 -15.09 27.09
N GLU A 481 6.54 -14.09 26.60
CA GLU A 481 6.82 -13.42 25.33
C GLU A 481 7.31 -11.98 25.51
N LEU A 482 6.90 -11.31 26.59
CA LEU A 482 7.24 -9.91 26.87
C LEU A 482 7.63 -9.68 28.33
N ALA A 483 8.57 -8.76 28.56
CA ALA A 483 8.80 -8.17 29.88
C ALA A 483 8.72 -6.63 29.80
N LEU A 484 8.13 -6.01 30.81
CA LEU A 484 7.97 -4.55 30.89
C LEU A 484 8.76 -4.01 32.08
N TYR A 485 9.57 -2.99 31.81
CA TYR A 485 10.40 -2.32 32.80
C TYR A 485 10.07 -0.83 32.86
N LYS A 486 10.04 -0.28 34.07
CA LYS A 486 9.85 1.16 34.32
C LYS A 486 11.19 1.86 34.45
N VAL A 487 11.32 3.00 33.77
CA VAL A 487 12.51 3.86 33.83
C VAL A 487 12.34 4.88 34.96
N PRO A 488 13.21 4.90 35.99
CA PRO A 488 13.10 5.84 37.09
C PRO A 488 13.34 7.30 36.66
N GLY A 489 12.49 8.24 37.11
CA GLY A 489 12.84 9.66 37.18
C GLY A 489 12.82 10.47 35.88
N VAL A 490 12.14 10.01 34.82
CA VAL A 490 12.13 10.72 33.53
C VAL A 490 10.77 11.38 33.27
N PRO A 491 10.65 12.73 33.34
CA PRO A 491 9.45 13.42 32.86
C PRO A 491 9.30 13.25 31.33
N PRO A 492 8.06 13.26 30.80
CA PRO A 492 7.84 13.16 29.36
C PRO A 492 8.57 14.28 28.63
N ALA A 493 9.30 13.96 27.57
CA ALA A 493 9.88 14.98 26.71
C ALA A 493 8.75 15.74 25.99
N ALA A 494 8.93 17.05 25.79
CA ALA A 494 8.01 17.82 24.96
C ALA A 494 8.01 17.24 23.52
N PRO A 495 6.87 17.21 22.81
CA PRO A 495 6.82 16.73 21.44
C PRO A 495 7.67 17.63 20.54
N ASN A 496 8.74 17.12 19.90
CA ASN A 496 9.49 17.86 18.87
C ASN A 496 9.03 17.51 17.44
N GLY A 497 7.72 17.33 17.25
CA GLY A 497 7.13 17.11 15.93
C GLY A 497 6.96 18.40 15.11
N PRO A 498 6.41 18.31 13.89
CA PRO A 498 6.11 19.49 13.08
C PRO A 498 5.07 20.40 13.75
N PRO A 499 4.99 21.69 13.38
CA PRO A 499 3.97 22.60 13.88
C PRO A 499 2.56 22.04 13.69
N VAL A 500 1.74 22.08 14.75
CA VAL A 500 0.41 21.44 14.77
C VAL A 500 -0.55 22.06 13.75
N ALA A 501 -0.57 23.40 13.63
CA ALA A 501 -1.51 24.13 12.81
C ALA A 501 -1.55 23.69 11.32
N PRO A 502 -0.42 23.65 10.57
CA PRO A 502 -0.44 23.22 9.17
C PRO A 502 -0.89 21.76 9.01
N VAL A 503 -0.50 20.87 9.92
CA VAL A 503 -0.91 19.46 9.89
C VAL A 503 -2.43 19.34 10.09
N VAL A 504 -2.99 20.02 11.09
CA VAL A 504 -4.44 20.03 11.33
C VAL A 504 -5.21 20.62 10.14
N LEU A 505 -4.72 21.72 9.55
CA LEU A 505 -5.33 22.32 8.36
C LEU A 505 -5.33 21.37 7.16
N ALA A 506 -4.27 20.58 6.98
CA ALA A 506 -4.19 19.56 5.93
C ALA A 506 -5.29 18.48 6.09
N TRP A 507 -5.49 18.02 7.32
CA TRP A 507 -6.56 17.08 7.67
C TRP A 507 -7.96 17.69 7.47
N ILE A 508 -8.18 18.92 7.92
CA ILE A 508 -9.46 19.63 7.75
C ILE A 508 -9.77 19.82 6.26
N ALA A 509 -8.79 20.20 5.44
CA ALA A 509 -8.98 20.39 4.01
C ALA A 509 -9.37 19.09 3.30
N ALA A 510 -8.64 18.00 3.57
CA ALA A 510 -8.96 16.67 3.03
C ALA A 510 -10.34 16.18 3.50
N GLY A 511 -10.62 16.27 4.80
CA GLY A 511 -11.89 15.89 5.41
C GLY A 511 -13.08 16.69 4.87
N SER A 512 -12.91 18.00 4.68
CA SER A 512 -13.94 18.88 4.10
C SER A 512 -14.24 18.50 2.65
N LEU A 513 -13.22 18.23 1.84
CA LEU A 513 -13.41 17.80 0.45
C LEU A 513 -14.17 16.46 0.36
N ILE A 514 -13.88 15.53 1.26
CA ILE A 514 -14.60 14.25 1.37
C ILE A 514 -16.06 14.49 1.78
N CYS A 515 -16.29 15.28 2.83
CA CYS A 515 -17.64 15.59 3.34
C CYS A 515 -18.51 16.27 2.27
N VAL A 516 -17.99 17.30 1.60
CA VAL A 516 -18.70 17.99 0.51
C VAL A 516 -19.01 17.02 -0.63
N SER A 517 -18.07 16.14 -1.00
CA SER A 517 -18.29 15.13 -2.03
C SER A 517 -19.43 14.16 -1.67
N LEU A 518 -19.51 13.72 -0.41
CA LEU A 518 -20.58 12.85 0.07
C LEU A 518 -21.93 13.58 0.11
N LEU A 519 -21.96 14.81 0.63
CA LEU A 519 -23.16 15.65 0.68
C LEU A 519 -23.73 15.89 -0.72
N TRP A 520 -22.89 16.28 -1.67
CA TRP A 520 -23.29 16.49 -3.06
C TRP A 520 -23.85 15.24 -3.74
N ARG A 521 -23.45 14.04 -3.31
CA ARG A 521 -24.03 12.79 -3.82
C ARG A 521 -25.36 12.44 -3.17
N ARG A 522 -25.59 12.85 -1.91
CA ARG A 522 -26.87 12.67 -1.21
C ARG A 522 -27.94 13.68 -1.63
N LEU A 523 -27.56 14.90 -2.00
CA LEU A 523 -28.49 15.89 -2.53
C LEU A 523 -29.02 15.41 -3.89
N LEU A 524 -30.30 15.01 -3.96
CA LEU A 524 -30.95 14.65 -5.23
C LEU A 524 -30.86 15.83 -6.21
N VAL A 525 -30.35 15.61 -7.43
CA VAL A 525 -30.56 16.59 -8.51
C VAL A 525 -32.01 16.44 -8.94
N GLY A 526 -32.84 17.41 -8.62
CA GLY A 526 -34.19 17.47 -9.19
C GLY A 526 -35.07 18.50 -8.50
N ARG A 527 -35.25 19.64 -9.18
CA ARG A 527 -36.36 20.64 -9.10
C ARG A 527 -35.95 22.12 -9.16
N PHE A 528 -34.84 22.46 -9.81
CA PHE A 528 -34.64 23.81 -10.34
C PHE A 528 -34.36 23.79 -11.84
N ALA A 529 -35.12 22.98 -12.59
CA ALA A 529 -35.33 23.28 -13.99
C ALA A 529 -36.42 24.36 -14.03
N PRO A 530 -36.17 25.57 -14.56
CA PRO A 530 -37.25 26.51 -14.82
C PRO A 530 -38.26 25.84 -15.76
N PRO A 531 -39.58 26.05 -15.58
CA PRO A 531 -40.57 25.51 -16.49
C PRO A 531 -40.22 25.95 -17.91
N GLN A 532 -40.12 24.99 -18.83
CA GLN A 532 -40.10 25.29 -20.25
C GLN A 532 -41.39 26.05 -20.55
N ARG A 533 -41.28 27.31 -20.98
CA ARG A 533 -42.41 27.98 -21.62
C ARG A 533 -42.67 27.24 -22.92
N GLU A 534 -43.85 26.64 -23.02
CA GLU A 534 -44.45 26.35 -24.30
C GLU A 534 -44.74 27.70 -24.98
N GLU A 535 -44.01 28.00 -26.05
CA GLU A 535 -44.40 28.92 -27.11
C GLU A 535 -44.18 28.24 -28.45
#